data_AF-A0A0G0JL56-F1
#
_entry.id   AF-A0A0G0JL56-F1
#
_cell.length_a   1.000
_cell.length_b   1.000
_cell.length_c   1.000
_cell.angle_alpha   90.00
_cell.angle_beta   90.00
_cell.angle_gamma   90.00
#
_symmetry.space_group_name_H-M   'P 1'
#
loop_
_entity.id
_entity.type
_entity.pdbx_description
1 polymer ?
#
loop_
_entity_poly.entity_id
_entity_poly.type
_entity_poly.pdbx_seq_one_letter_code
_entity_poly.pdbx_strand_id
1 'polypeptide(L)'
;VREMGKDKDKYLGLLGEAIYNFNRRPGLWLEGTVGLHPDFIVKAHLLSPETDAKNMLDWGINFSPWMKPWSDLYKESRMLDEPDILVFADPEWLHPDFPNGLVIIDEAQNCIAILGLRYFGERKKGTLTLAWTIGVRQNMVACHGGIKKIGNKPPIAVFGLSGSGKSSITNSLDHEGTLKKNEKVTVIHDDAFLIDLENNFTIALEPSLFDKTDAVTFDDPIIKYFYSAQNVGTTILPDGKRKIVCEDIRNDNGRCIKSRGMFNHADFCERPGKVIWLQKDTSLPPICKINSVS
;
A
#
# COMPACT_ATOMS: atom_id res chain seq x y z
N VAL A 1 11.27 0.73 14.68
CA VAL A 1 12.22 -0.26 14.12
C VAL A 1 13.40 -0.33 15.07
N ARG A 2 13.86 -1.52 15.47
CA ARG A 2 15.11 -1.63 16.25
C ARG A 2 16.26 -1.55 15.26
N GLU A 3 17.15 -0.59 15.42
CA GLU A 3 18.41 -0.60 14.67
C GLU A 3 19.21 -1.85 15.06
N MET A 4 19.77 -2.56 14.08
CA MET A 4 20.46 -3.82 14.31
C MET A 4 21.68 -3.66 15.23
N GLY A 5 22.33 -2.48 15.23
CA GLY A 5 23.43 -2.16 16.13
C GLY A 5 24.49 -3.27 16.21
N LYS A 6 24.72 -3.80 17.41
CA LYS A 6 25.69 -4.88 17.67
C LYS A 6 25.25 -6.26 17.16
N ASP A 7 23.97 -6.43 16.84
CA ASP A 7 23.40 -7.71 16.39
C ASP A 7 23.38 -7.84 14.86
N LYS A 8 23.97 -6.87 14.13
CA LYS A 8 24.00 -6.86 12.65
C LYS A 8 24.49 -8.19 12.07
N ASP A 9 25.62 -8.70 12.55
CA ASP A 9 26.22 -9.93 12.03
C ASP A 9 25.33 -11.16 12.28
N LYS A 10 24.59 -11.18 13.40
CA LYS A 10 23.60 -12.22 13.68
C LYS A 10 22.50 -12.23 12.61
N TYR A 11 21.90 -11.07 12.32
CA TYR A 11 20.81 -10.98 11.35
C TYR A 11 21.28 -11.25 9.91
N LEU A 12 22.49 -10.81 9.55
CA LEU A 12 23.08 -11.14 8.25
C LEU A 12 23.35 -12.64 8.11
N GLY A 13 23.82 -13.31 9.17
CA GLY A 13 23.98 -14.78 9.18
C GLY A 13 22.64 -15.50 8.95
N LEU A 14 21.57 -15.07 9.65
CA LEU A 14 20.23 -15.63 9.47
C LEU A 14 19.70 -15.43 8.05
N LEU A 15 19.90 -14.24 7.49
CA LEU A 15 19.50 -13.93 6.10
C LEU A 15 20.29 -14.77 5.09
N GLY A 16 21.60 -14.91 5.30
CA GLY A 16 22.47 -15.73 4.45
C GLY A 16 21.99 -17.19 4.38
N GLU A 17 21.68 -17.79 5.53
CA GLU A 17 21.13 -19.15 5.60
C GLU A 17 19.73 -19.26 4.97
N ALA A 18 18.87 -18.25 5.16
CA ALA A 18 17.55 -18.21 4.52
C ALA A 18 17.67 -18.23 2.99
N ILE A 19 18.53 -17.37 2.43
CA ILE A 19 18.78 -17.29 0.98
C ILE A 19 19.41 -18.59 0.47
N TYR A 20 20.39 -19.14 1.19
CA TYR A 20 21.05 -20.39 0.81
C TYR A 20 20.05 -21.56 0.73
N ASN A 21 19.12 -21.66 1.68
CA ASN A 21 18.07 -22.67 1.66
C ASN A 21 16.99 -22.38 0.59
N PHE A 22 16.67 -21.11 0.33
CA PHE A 22 15.80 -20.72 -0.77
C PHE A 22 16.34 -21.14 -2.14
N ASN A 23 17.65 -20.98 -2.39
CA ASN A 23 18.29 -21.37 -3.66
C ASN A 23 18.18 -22.86 -4.00
N ARG A 24 17.68 -23.70 -3.08
CA ARG A 24 17.41 -25.13 -3.29
C ARG A 24 15.98 -25.43 -3.71
N ARG A 25 15.11 -24.42 -3.79
CA ARG A 25 13.69 -24.52 -4.17
C ARG A 25 13.43 -23.74 -5.46
N PRO A 26 12.39 -24.08 -6.24
CA PRO A 26 11.92 -23.25 -7.33
C PRO A 26 11.52 -21.85 -6.82
N GLY A 27 12.10 -20.84 -7.43
CA GLY A 27 11.88 -19.43 -7.10
C GLY A 27 11.20 -18.71 -8.26
N LEU A 28 10.38 -17.73 -7.90
CA LEU A 28 9.78 -16.79 -8.81
C LEU A 28 10.44 -15.41 -8.62
N TRP A 29 10.56 -14.70 -9.73
CA TRP A 29 11.01 -13.31 -9.76
C TRP A 29 9.97 -12.48 -10.50
N LEU A 30 9.44 -11.47 -9.82
CA LEU A 30 8.49 -10.53 -10.39
C LEU A 30 9.06 -9.13 -10.34
N GLU A 31 8.99 -8.43 -11.47
CA GLU A 31 9.38 -7.04 -11.60
C GLU A 31 8.14 -6.14 -11.63
N GLY A 32 8.27 -4.93 -11.07
CA GLY A 32 7.22 -3.92 -11.10
C GLY A 32 7.75 -2.52 -10.83
N THR A 33 6.84 -1.55 -10.75
CA THR A 33 7.14 -0.15 -10.45
C THR A 33 6.25 0.37 -9.33
N VAL A 34 6.78 1.28 -8.52
CA VAL A 34 6.10 1.96 -7.41
C VAL A 34 6.15 3.46 -7.67
N GLY A 35 5.02 4.16 -7.49
CA GLY A 35 4.85 5.53 -7.93
C GLY A 35 4.13 5.63 -9.27
N LEU A 36 3.23 6.61 -9.39
CA LEU A 36 2.32 6.76 -10.53
C LEU A 36 2.50 8.05 -11.33
N HIS A 37 3.62 8.76 -11.13
CA HIS A 37 3.90 10.02 -11.82
C HIS A 37 5.34 10.06 -12.30
N PRO A 38 5.63 10.55 -13.52
CA PRO A 38 6.99 10.61 -14.07
C PRO A 38 8.05 11.25 -13.16
N ASP A 39 7.70 12.17 -12.27
CA ASP A 39 8.69 12.75 -11.35
C ASP A 39 9.15 11.78 -10.23
N PHE A 40 8.38 10.72 -9.97
CA PHE A 40 8.72 9.69 -9.01
C PHE A 40 8.14 8.33 -9.42
N ILE A 41 8.98 7.52 -10.04
CA ILE A 41 8.72 6.09 -10.27
C ILE A 41 9.98 5.32 -9.92
N VAL A 42 9.84 4.31 -9.06
CA VAL A 42 10.93 3.42 -8.63
C VAL A 42 10.66 2.03 -9.18
N LYS A 43 11.67 1.40 -9.77
CA LYS A 43 11.58 -0.01 -10.16
C LYS A 43 11.78 -0.90 -8.93
N ALA A 44 11.04 -2.00 -8.86
CA ALA A 44 11.04 -2.91 -7.74
C ALA A 44 11.03 -4.37 -8.20
N HIS A 45 11.60 -5.23 -7.36
CA HIS A 45 11.71 -6.66 -7.56
C HIS A 45 11.16 -7.40 -6.35
N LEU A 46 10.38 -8.45 -6.60
CA LEU A 46 9.96 -9.42 -5.59
C LEU A 46 10.50 -10.79 -5.96
N LEU A 47 11.29 -11.38 -5.05
CA LEU A 47 11.75 -12.77 -5.11
C LEU A 47 11.04 -13.56 -4.01
N SER A 48 10.43 -14.69 -4.38
CA SER A 48 9.70 -15.57 -3.45
C SER A 48 9.63 -16.99 -4.01
N PRO A 49 9.43 -18.05 -3.19
CA PRO A 49 9.22 -19.40 -3.71
C PRO A 49 7.92 -19.51 -4.52
N GLU A 50 7.84 -20.49 -5.43
CA GLU A 50 6.62 -20.75 -6.21
C GLU A 50 5.37 -20.98 -5.35
N THR A 51 5.55 -21.49 -4.13
CA THR A 51 4.47 -21.68 -3.15
C THR A 51 3.85 -20.37 -2.66
N ASP A 52 4.51 -19.23 -2.90
CA ASP A 52 4.03 -17.88 -2.59
C ASP A 52 3.42 -17.15 -3.81
N ALA A 53 3.20 -17.86 -4.93
CA ALA A 53 2.76 -17.25 -6.19
C ALA A 53 1.52 -16.35 -6.07
N LYS A 54 0.58 -16.68 -5.17
CA LYS A 54 -0.61 -15.84 -4.94
C LYS A 54 -0.25 -14.48 -4.36
N ASN A 55 0.65 -14.42 -3.38
CA ASN A 55 1.11 -13.14 -2.83
C ASN A 55 1.94 -12.36 -3.86
N MET A 56 2.67 -13.04 -4.74
CA MET A 56 3.39 -12.37 -5.82
C MET A 56 2.45 -11.76 -6.86
N LEU A 57 1.39 -12.49 -7.23
CA LEU A 57 0.34 -11.95 -8.09
C LEU A 57 -0.31 -10.71 -7.46
N ASP A 58 -0.65 -10.80 -6.16
CA ASP A 58 -1.20 -9.69 -5.40
C ASP A 58 -0.24 -8.48 -5.36
N TRP A 59 1.06 -8.72 -5.21
CA TRP A 59 2.08 -7.67 -5.26
C TRP A 59 2.12 -6.96 -6.61
N GLY A 60 2.15 -7.74 -7.70
CA GLY A 60 2.17 -7.20 -9.06
C GLY A 60 0.92 -6.37 -9.38
N ILE A 61 -0.26 -6.86 -8.98
CA ILE A 61 -1.53 -6.13 -9.14
C ILE A 61 -1.57 -4.88 -8.26
N ASN A 62 -1.04 -4.97 -7.03
CA ASN A 62 -1.15 -3.87 -6.08
C ASN A 62 -0.36 -2.65 -6.51
N PHE A 63 0.86 -2.85 -7.03
CA PHE A 63 1.74 -1.82 -7.55
C PHE A 63 1.53 -1.67 -9.06
N SER A 64 2.53 -1.88 -9.90
CA SER A 64 2.36 -1.91 -11.35
C SER A 64 3.33 -2.93 -11.92
N PRO A 65 2.86 -4.00 -12.58
CA PRO A 65 3.77 -5.04 -13.05
C PRO A 65 4.63 -4.50 -14.20
N TRP A 66 5.83 -5.06 -14.37
CA TRP A 66 6.79 -4.62 -15.39
C TRP A 66 6.34 -5.03 -16.81
N MET A 67 5.37 -4.30 -17.35
CA MET A 67 4.84 -4.45 -18.70
C MET A 67 4.25 -3.12 -19.18
N LYS A 68 3.93 -3.03 -20.48
CA LYS A 68 3.22 -1.85 -21.01
C LYS A 68 1.82 -1.76 -20.40
N PRO A 69 1.32 -0.54 -20.10
CA PRO A 69 1.95 0.76 -20.36
C PRO A 69 2.97 1.22 -19.29
N TRP A 70 3.03 0.58 -18.13
CA TRP A 70 3.82 1.04 -16.97
C TRP A 70 5.32 1.07 -17.22
N SER A 71 5.88 0.08 -17.92
CA SER A 71 7.31 0.06 -18.23
C SER A 71 7.73 1.13 -19.25
N ASP A 72 6.80 1.66 -20.06
CA ASP A 72 7.08 2.80 -20.93
C ASP A 72 7.04 4.10 -20.12
N LEU A 73 6.06 4.27 -19.24
CA LEU A 73 5.99 5.41 -18.31
C LEU A 73 7.27 5.51 -17.44
N TYR A 74 7.79 4.39 -16.94
CA TYR A 74 9.05 4.37 -16.20
C TYR A 74 10.24 4.85 -17.03
N LYS A 75 10.35 4.43 -18.29
CA LYS A 75 11.47 4.86 -19.16
C LYS A 75 11.43 6.36 -19.46
N GLU A 76 10.24 6.94 -19.46
CA GLU A 76 10.01 8.38 -19.67
C GLU A 76 10.11 9.18 -18.35
N SER A 77 10.17 8.50 -17.21
CA SER A 77 10.23 9.12 -15.88
C SER A 77 11.60 9.71 -15.57
N ARG A 78 11.63 10.63 -14.60
CA ARG A 78 12.83 11.21 -14.03
C ARG A 78 13.72 10.08 -13.48
N MET A 79 14.96 10.03 -13.94
CA MET A 79 15.95 9.12 -13.38
C MET A 79 16.27 9.52 -11.93
N LEU A 80 16.01 8.61 -11.00
CA LEU A 80 16.37 8.76 -9.59
C LEU A 80 17.78 8.19 -9.38
N ASP A 81 18.62 8.87 -8.62
CA ASP A 81 19.96 8.38 -8.23
C ASP A 81 19.83 7.38 -7.07
N GLU A 82 19.13 6.28 -7.33
CA GLU A 82 18.70 5.30 -6.35
C GLU A 82 18.73 3.89 -6.97
N PRO A 83 19.16 2.86 -6.22
CA PRO A 83 18.99 1.49 -6.68
C PRO A 83 17.52 1.07 -6.62
N ASP A 84 17.16 0.09 -7.46
CA ASP A 84 15.85 -0.55 -7.44
C ASP A 84 15.53 -1.13 -6.05
N ILE A 85 14.24 -1.23 -5.74
CA ILE A 85 13.78 -1.91 -4.52
C ILE A 85 13.92 -3.42 -4.68
N LEU A 86 14.55 -4.10 -3.72
CA LEU A 86 14.63 -5.55 -3.67
C LEU A 86 13.86 -6.10 -2.46
N VAL A 87 12.77 -6.81 -2.74
CA VAL A 87 11.98 -7.53 -1.74
C VAL A 87 12.26 -9.02 -1.88
N PHE A 88 12.79 -9.63 -0.84
CA PHE A 88 12.86 -11.08 -0.69
C PHE A 88 11.80 -11.53 0.32
N ALA A 89 11.00 -12.52 -0.04
CA ALA A 89 10.01 -13.10 0.86
C ALA A 89 10.15 -14.63 0.89
N ASP A 90 10.11 -15.20 2.08
CA ASP A 90 10.09 -16.65 2.27
C ASP A 90 9.06 -17.03 3.34
N PRO A 91 7.82 -17.35 2.95
CA PRO A 91 6.75 -17.67 3.90
C PRO A 91 6.95 -19.02 4.62
N GLU A 92 7.88 -19.85 4.14
CA GLU A 92 8.19 -21.17 4.70
C GLU A 92 9.38 -21.13 5.67
N TRP A 93 10.08 -20.00 5.76
CA TRP A 93 11.16 -19.84 6.72
C TRP A 93 10.65 -19.97 8.15
N LEU A 94 11.37 -20.75 8.95
CA LEU A 94 11.06 -21.01 10.35
C LEU A 94 12.35 -20.90 11.16
N HIS A 95 12.26 -20.30 12.34
CA HIS A 95 13.39 -20.20 13.26
C HIS A 95 12.89 -20.21 14.71
N PRO A 96 13.52 -20.96 15.63
CA PRO A 96 13.07 -21.07 17.02
C PRO A 96 13.03 -19.72 17.76
N ASP A 97 14.02 -18.85 17.53
CA ASP A 97 14.04 -17.49 18.11
C ASP A 97 12.99 -16.55 17.49
N PHE A 98 12.45 -16.87 16.31
CA PHE A 98 11.53 -16.02 15.55
C PHE A 98 10.29 -16.82 15.09
N PRO A 99 9.49 -17.35 16.03
CA PRO A 99 8.38 -18.25 15.72
C PRO A 99 7.25 -17.56 14.92
N ASN A 100 7.18 -16.23 14.99
CA ASN A 100 6.20 -15.41 14.26
C ASN A 100 6.78 -14.77 12.98
N GLY A 101 8.00 -15.14 12.59
CA GLY A 101 8.71 -14.55 11.47
C GLY A 101 9.64 -13.41 11.86
N LEU A 102 10.39 -12.94 10.86
CA LEU A 102 11.43 -11.93 10.97
C LEU A 102 11.40 -11.03 9.73
N VAL A 103 11.47 -9.72 9.95
CA VAL A 103 11.65 -8.74 8.88
C VAL A 103 12.99 -8.04 9.07
N ILE A 104 13.83 -8.06 8.04
CA ILE A 104 15.13 -7.38 8.00
C ILE A 104 15.02 -6.31 6.93
N ILE A 105 15.24 -5.05 7.28
CA ILE A 105 15.14 -3.91 6.37
C ILE A 105 16.51 -3.23 6.31
N ASP A 106 17.02 -3.05 5.09
CA ASP A 106 18.17 -2.20 4.79
C ASP A 106 17.70 -1.03 3.92
N GLU A 107 17.32 0.05 4.57
CA GLU A 107 16.82 1.28 3.94
C GLU A 107 17.89 1.99 3.10
N ALA A 108 19.17 1.78 3.40
CA ALA A 108 20.27 2.41 2.67
C ALA A 108 20.53 1.70 1.33
N GLN A 109 20.24 0.40 1.25
CA GLN A 109 20.40 -0.41 0.04
C GLN A 109 19.07 -0.75 -0.64
N ASN A 110 17.96 -0.14 -0.21
CA ASN A 110 16.61 -0.42 -0.72
C ASN A 110 16.24 -1.91 -0.71
N CYS A 111 16.68 -2.64 0.31
CA CYS A 111 16.48 -4.08 0.44
C CYS A 111 15.58 -4.42 1.64
N ILE A 112 14.76 -5.45 1.49
CA ILE A 112 13.99 -6.03 2.60
C ILE A 112 13.87 -7.54 2.46
N ALA A 113 14.01 -8.26 3.57
CA ALA A 113 13.73 -9.68 3.69
C ALA A 113 12.55 -9.92 4.64
N ILE A 114 11.56 -10.67 4.18
CA ILE A 114 10.31 -10.99 4.89
C ILE A 114 10.26 -12.51 5.09
N LEU A 115 10.63 -12.97 6.29
CA LEU A 115 10.85 -14.38 6.58
C LEU A 115 9.75 -14.92 7.51
N GLY A 116 9.11 -16.03 7.13
CA GLY A 116 8.06 -16.71 7.90
C GLY A 116 6.69 -16.02 7.88
N LEU A 117 6.57 -14.85 7.24
CA LEU A 117 5.33 -14.07 7.18
C LEU A 117 4.56 -14.35 5.88
N ARG A 118 3.31 -14.80 6.03
CA ARG A 118 2.51 -15.38 4.95
C ARG A 118 1.45 -14.44 4.36
N TYR A 119 1.17 -13.35 5.07
CA TYR A 119 0.12 -12.43 4.66
C TYR A 119 0.68 -11.45 3.63
N PHE A 120 -0.17 -10.98 2.71
CA PHE A 120 0.26 -10.03 1.67
C PHE A 120 0.68 -8.67 2.26
N GLY A 121 0.08 -8.28 3.39
CA GLY A 121 0.26 -6.96 3.99
C GLY A 121 1.72 -6.59 4.26
N GLU A 122 2.55 -7.56 4.66
CA GLU A 122 3.97 -7.36 4.92
C GLU A 122 4.75 -7.04 3.64
N ARG A 123 4.41 -7.71 2.53
CA ARG A 123 5.02 -7.44 1.21
C ARG A 123 4.63 -6.05 0.72
N LYS A 124 3.34 -5.70 0.87
CA LYS A 124 2.82 -4.36 0.54
C LYS A 124 3.54 -3.28 1.35
N LYS A 125 3.45 -3.34 2.67
CA LYS A 125 3.98 -2.30 3.57
C LYS A 125 5.51 -2.26 3.55
N GLY A 126 6.18 -3.40 3.39
CA GLY A 126 7.64 -3.46 3.19
C GLY A 126 8.09 -2.70 1.94
N THR A 127 7.44 -2.96 0.81
CA THR A 127 7.72 -2.24 -0.46
C THR A 127 7.46 -0.73 -0.32
N LEU A 128 6.32 -0.35 0.27
CA LEU A 128 5.98 1.05 0.51
C LEU A 128 6.96 1.75 1.47
N THR A 129 7.48 1.03 2.47
CA THR A 129 8.48 1.57 3.41
C THR A 129 9.75 1.99 2.67
N LEU A 130 10.24 1.14 1.76
CA LEU A 130 11.40 1.46 0.93
C LEU A 130 11.10 2.59 -0.06
N ALA A 131 9.94 2.57 -0.72
CA ALA A 131 9.54 3.64 -1.64
C ALA A 131 9.38 5.00 -0.93
N TRP A 132 8.81 5.03 0.28
CA TRP A 132 8.76 6.24 1.10
C TRP A 132 10.14 6.73 1.50
N THR A 133 11.04 5.81 1.87
CA THR A 133 12.42 6.15 2.26
C THR A 133 13.18 6.77 1.08
N ILE A 134 13.04 6.19 -0.12
CA ILE A 134 13.54 6.78 -1.36
C ILE A 134 12.95 8.17 -1.56
N GLY A 135 11.62 8.33 -1.47
CA GLY A 135 10.96 9.64 -1.57
C GLY A 135 11.53 10.69 -0.62
N VAL A 136 11.80 10.33 0.63
CA VAL A 136 12.42 11.24 1.61
C VAL A 136 13.81 11.68 1.18
N ARG A 137 14.63 10.78 0.64
CA ARG A 137 15.95 11.13 0.07
C ARG A 137 15.84 11.99 -1.18
N GLN A 138 14.72 11.93 -1.88
CA GLN A 138 14.37 12.79 -3.03
C GLN A 138 13.63 14.08 -2.62
N ASN A 139 13.79 14.53 -1.37
CA ASN A 139 13.20 15.75 -0.80
C ASN A 139 11.65 15.77 -0.81
N MET A 140 11.03 14.63 -0.51
CA MET A 140 9.57 14.49 -0.39
C MET A 140 9.16 14.10 1.04
N VAL A 141 7.88 14.30 1.37
CA VAL A 141 7.29 13.86 2.64
C VAL A 141 6.54 12.55 2.43
N ALA A 142 7.00 11.49 3.13
CA ALA A 142 6.31 10.22 3.23
C ALA A 142 4.99 10.34 4.00
N CYS A 143 3.88 9.97 3.36
CA CYS A 143 2.55 10.11 3.92
C CYS A 143 1.80 8.78 3.93
N HIS A 144 1.51 8.29 5.14
CA HIS A 144 0.57 7.19 5.36
C HIS A 144 -0.79 7.77 5.78
N GLY A 145 -1.64 8.02 4.79
CA GLY A 145 -2.92 8.68 4.98
C GLY A 145 -3.71 8.76 3.69
N GLY A 146 -4.82 9.49 3.73
CA GLY A 146 -5.62 9.77 2.55
C GLY A 146 -5.41 11.15 1.98
N ILE A 147 -5.64 11.30 0.69
CA ILE A 147 -5.59 12.56 -0.03
C ILE A 147 -6.65 12.61 -1.13
N LYS A 148 -7.33 13.74 -1.22
CA LYS A 148 -8.37 14.00 -2.21
C LYS A 148 -8.47 15.47 -2.56
N LYS A 149 -9.16 15.77 -3.65
CA LYS A 149 -9.52 17.12 -4.09
C LYS A 149 -11.04 17.26 -4.16
N ILE A 150 -11.57 18.45 -3.85
CA ILE A 150 -13.01 18.74 -3.94
C ILE A 150 -13.20 19.94 -4.86
N GLY A 151 -13.69 19.69 -6.07
CA GLY A 151 -13.82 20.71 -7.11
C GLY A 151 -12.47 21.42 -7.37
N ASN A 152 -12.49 22.75 -7.38
CA ASN A 152 -11.29 23.57 -7.63
C ASN A 152 -10.54 23.98 -6.35
N LYS A 153 -10.90 23.41 -5.19
CA LYS A 153 -10.21 23.72 -3.92
C LYS A 153 -8.85 23.03 -3.88
N PRO A 154 -7.87 23.56 -3.13
CA PRO A 154 -6.62 22.86 -2.87
C PRO A 154 -6.86 21.45 -2.28
N PRO A 155 -5.99 20.47 -2.57
CA PRO A 155 -6.11 19.12 -2.04
C PRO A 155 -6.09 19.09 -0.50
N ILE A 156 -6.72 18.07 0.05
CA ILE A 156 -6.85 17.82 1.49
C ILE A 156 -6.17 16.50 1.79
N ALA A 157 -5.16 16.53 2.67
CA ALA A 157 -4.55 15.33 3.23
C ALA A 157 -5.22 14.99 4.58
N VAL A 158 -5.42 13.71 4.83
CA VAL A 158 -6.13 13.16 6.00
C VAL A 158 -5.27 12.08 6.64
N PHE A 159 -4.92 12.29 7.91
CA PHE A 159 -4.11 11.37 8.71
C PHE A 159 -4.91 10.89 9.93
N GLY A 160 -4.47 9.79 10.53
CA GLY A 160 -5.16 9.17 11.66
C GLY A 160 -4.76 7.72 11.84
N LEU A 161 -5.07 7.15 13.00
CA LEU A 161 -4.76 5.75 13.29
C LEU A 161 -5.67 4.78 12.50
N SER A 162 -5.33 3.50 12.51
CA SER A 162 -6.19 2.47 11.93
C SER A 162 -7.57 2.50 12.60
N GLY A 163 -8.64 2.38 11.80
CA GLY A 163 -10.01 2.45 12.30
C GLY A 163 -10.53 3.84 12.67
N SER A 164 -9.77 4.93 12.45
CA SER A 164 -10.23 6.31 12.70
C SER A 164 -11.15 6.88 11.62
N GLY A 165 -11.45 6.12 10.55
CA GLY A 165 -12.28 6.57 9.43
C GLY A 165 -11.52 7.26 8.28
N LYS A 166 -10.18 7.15 8.21
CA LYS A 166 -9.36 7.72 7.12
C LYS A 166 -9.87 7.35 5.72
N SER A 167 -10.02 6.05 5.43
CA SER A 167 -10.50 5.59 4.13
C SER A 167 -11.93 6.04 3.89
N SER A 168 -12.81 5.95 4.90
CA SER A 168 -14.21 6.40 4.79
C SER A 168 -14.33 7.86 4.39
N ILE A 169 -13.60 8.77 5.05
CA ILE A 169 -13.65 10.20 4.72
C ILE A 169 -12.93 10.50 3.40
N THR A 170 -11.88 9.76 3.06
CA THR A 170 -11.13 9.99 1.81
C THR A 170 -11.92 9.54 0.59
N ASN A 171 -12.59 8.39 0.70
CA ASN A 171 -13.28 7.71 -0.40
C ASN A 171 -14.76 8.10 -0.52
N SER A 172 -15.30 8.91 0.40
CA SER A 172 -16.67 9.43 0.30
C SER A 172 -16.79 10.37 -0.90
N LEU A 173 -17.69 10.05 -1.83
CA LEU A 173 -17.88 10.75 -3.10
C LEU A 173 -18.78 11.98 -3.00
N ASP A 174 -19.68 12.00 -2.02
CA ASP A 174 -20.77 12.99 -1.90
C ASP A 174 -20.83 13.67 -0.52
N HIS A 175 -20.07 13.17 0.46
CA HIS A 175 -20.08 13.63 1.85
C HIS A 175 -21.50 13.81 2.39
N GLU A 176 -22.35 12.79 2.26
CA GLU A 176 -23.74 12.82 2.75
C GLU A 176 -24.55 13.97 2.13
N GLY A 177 -24.29 14.28 0.85
CA GLY A 177 -24.98 15.34 0.12
C GLY A 177 -24.55 16.76 0.48
N THR A 178 -23.46 16.94 1.23
CA THR A 178 -22.96 18.28 1.60
C THR A 178 -22.23 19.00 0.47
N LEU A 179 -21.90 18.30 -0.61
CA LEU A 179 -21.25 18.89 -1.79
C LEU A 179 -22.22 19.74 -2.61
N LYS A 180 -21.71 20.85 -3.16
CA LYS A 180 -22.47 21.62 -4.16
C LYS A 180 -22.63 20.79 -5.44
N LYS A 181 -23.69 21.06 -6.21
CA LYS A 181 -24.01 20.34 -7.45
C LYS A 181 -22.86 20.30 -8.48
N ASN A 182 -21.97 21.30 -8.48
CA ASN A 182 -20.82 21.39 -9.38
C ASN A 182 -19.50 20.91 -8.75
N GLU A 183 -19.49 20.53 -7.47
CA GLU A 183 -18.32 19.99 -6.80
C GLU A 183 -18.27 18.47 -6.96
N LYS A 184 -17.08 17.95 -7.25
CA LYS A 184 -16.82 16.51 -7.31
C LYS A 184 -15.60 16.20 -6.46
N VAL A 185 -15.62 15.04 -5.81
CA VAL A 185 -14.44 14.50 -5.15
C VAL A 185 -13.58 13.80 -6.19
N THR A 186 -12.30 14.14 -6.24
CA THR A 186 -11.27 13.36 -6.92
C THR A 186 -10.41 12.69 -5.85
N VAL A 187 -10.50 11.36 -5.76
CA VAL A 187 -9.69 10.56 -4.83
C VAL A 187 -8.30 10.39 -5.43
N ILE A 188 -7.25 10.70 -4.66
CA ILE A 188 -5.87 10.44 -5.08
C ILE A 188 -5.41 9.11 -4.50
N HIS A 189 -5.39 8.98 -3.18
CA HIS A 189 -5.17 7.69 -2.51
C HIS A 189 -5.66 7.75 -1.07
N ASP A 190 -5.91 6.61 -0.42
CA ASP A 190 -6.32 6.54 0.99
C ASP A 190 -5.31 5.88 1.93
N ASP A 191 -4.10 5.59 1.42
CA ASP A 191 -3.08 4.80 2.12
C ASP A 191 -1.69 5.39 1.94
N ALA A 192 -1.16 5.43 0.70
CA ALA A 192 0.25 5.75 0.49
C ALA A 192 0.50 6.78 -0.61
N PHE A 193 1.12 7.90 -0.22
CA PHE A 193 1.51 8.96 -1.13
C PHE A 193 2.78 9.70 -0.67
N LEU A 194 3.36 10.49 -1.58
CA LEU A 194 4.50 11.37 -1.35
C LEU A 194 4.13 12.81 -1.70
N ILE A 195 4.48 13.78 -0.85
CA ILE A 195 4.33 15.21 -1.13
C ILE A 195 5.69 15.79 -1.48
N ASP A 196 5.85 16.39 -2.65
CA ASP A 196 7.07 17.08 -3.02
C ASP A 196 7.21 18.41 -2.26
N LEU A 197 8.42 18.70 -1.75
CA LEU A 197 8.67 19.91 -0.96
C LEU A 197 9.10 21.11 -1.81
N GLU A 198 9.61 20.87 -3.02
CA GLU A 198 10.13 21.90 -3.93
C GLU A 198 9.11 22.28 -4.99
N ASN A 199 8.38 21.28 -5.48
CA ASN A 199 7.42 21.36 -6.56
C ASN A 199 6.00 21.24 -6.03
N ASN A 200 5.03 21.70 -6.83
CA ASN A 200 3.63 21.71 -6.43
C ASN A 200 2.92 20.40 -6.82
N PHE A 201 3.43 19.24 -6.38
CA PHE A 201 2.75 17.97 -6.64
C PHE A 201 2.80 16.98 -5.48
N THR A 202 1.81 16.09 -5.49
CA THR A 202 1.63 14.96 -4.57
C THR A 202 1.32 13.73 -5.40
N ILE A 203 2.00 12.61 -5.13
CA ILE A 203 1.97 11.41 -5.97
C ILE A 203 1.50 10.21 -5.15
N ALA A 204 0.51 9.47 -5.66
CA ALA A 204 0.14 8.17 -5.13
C ALA A 204 1.20 7.10 -5.47
N LEU A 205 1.49 6.20 -4.53
CA LEU A 205 2.53 5.19 -4.71
C LEU A 205 2.04 3.89 -5.35
N GLU A 206 0.73 3.66 -5.34
CA GLU A 206 0.13 2.41 -5.81
C GLU A 206 -1.23 2.72 -6.49
N PRO A 207 -1.60 2.01 -7.57
CA PRO A 207 -2.83 2.29 -8.29
C PRO A 207 -4.08 1.64 -7.70
N SER A 208 -3.91 0.74 -6.73
CA SER A 208 -4.98 -0.08 -6.16
C SER A 208 -5.17 0.18 -4.66
N LEU A 209 -6.30 -0.26 -4.13
CA LEU A 209 -6.61 -0.16 -2.70
C LEU A 209 -6.55 -1.53 -2.06
N PHE A 210 -5.99 -1.61 -0.85
CA PHE A 210 -5.89 -2.85 -0.06
C PHE A 210 -6.80 -2.80 1.17
N ASP A 211 -8.09 -3.00 0.93
CA ASP A 211 -9.16 -2.69 1.88
C ASP A 211 -9.65 -3.90 2.65
N LYS A 212 -10.13 -3.62 3.87
CA LYS A 212 -10.89 -4.59 4.65
C LYS A 212 -12.19 -4.95 3.95
N THR A 213 -12.59 -6.20 4.14
CA THR A 213 -13.86 -6.73 3.64
C THR A 213 -14.89 -6.91 4.75
N ASP A 214 -14.63 -6.41 5.95
CA ASP A 214 -15.50 -6.51 7.14
C ASP A 214 -16.85 -5.79 6.95
N ALA A 215 -16.90 -4.74 6.14
CA ALA A 215 -18.12 -4.01 5.81
C ALA A 215 -18.74 -4.38 4.44
N VAL A 216 -18.19 -5.35 3.72
CA VAL A 216 -18.63 -5.72 2.36
C VAL A 216 -19.68 -6.82 2.46
N THR A 217 -20.94 -6.50 2.23
CA THR A 217 -22.03 -7.48 2.37
C THR A 217 -22.06 -8.50 1.23
N PHE A 218 -22.79 -9.59 1.42
CA PHE A 218 -23.07 -10.52 0.33
C PHE A 218 -23.69 -9.81 -0.88
N ASP A 219 -23.17 -10.08 -2.08
CA ASP A 219 -23.57 -9.42 -3.35
C ASP A 219 -23.40 -7.90 -3.42
N ASP A 220 -22.53 -7.32 -2.58
CA ASP A 220 -22.19 -5.91 -2.67
C ASP A 220 -21.67 -5.54 -4.08
N PRO A 221 -22.23 -4.51 -4.75
CA PRO A 221 -21.77 -4.04 -6.06
C PRO A 221 -20.28 -3.69 -6.13
N ILE A 222 -19.63 -3.38 -5.01
CA ILE A 222 -18.19 -3.07 -4.96
C ILE A 222 -17.31 -4.25 -5.36
N ILE A 223 -17.81 -5.49 -5.16
CA ILE A 223 -17.06 -6.73 -5.43
C ILE A 223 -16.61 -6.80 -6.90
N LYS A 224 -17.36 -6.20 -7.83
CA LYS A 224 -16.98 -6.15 -9.26
C LYS A 224 -15.68 -5.40 -9.54
N TYR A 225 -15.20 -4.59 -8.59
CA TYR A 225 -13.93 -3.85 -8.69
C TYR A 225 -12.77 -4.59 -8.04
N PHE A 226 -12.99 -5.76 -7.45
CA PHE A 226 -11.93 -6.54 -6.81
C PHE A 226 -11.07 -7.21 -7.89
N TYR A 227 -9.77 -7.02 -7.81
CA TYR A 227 -8.82 -7.81 -8.58
C TYR A 227 -8.51 -9.13 -7.88
N SER A 228 -8.43 -9.10 -6.55
CA SER A 228 -8.06 -10.25 -5.73
C SER A 228 -8.59 -10.09 -4.31
N ALA A 229 -8.78 -11.20 -3.60
CA ALA A 229 -9.12 -11.21 -2.19
C ALA A 229 -8.36 -12.32 -1.45
N GLN A 230 -8.18 -12.15 -0.16
CA GLN A 230 -7.54 -13.13 0.72
C GLN A 230 -8.21 -13.16 2.08
N ASN A 231 -8.10 -14.32 2.73
CA ASN A 231 -8.66 -14.57 4.05
C ASN A 231 -10.20 -14.41 4.13
N VAL A 232 -10.89 -14.53 3.00
CA VAL A 232 -12.36 -14.44 2.87
C VAL A 232 -13.00 -15.81 2.71
N GLY A 233 -14.30 -15.92 3.00
CA GLY A 233 -15.08 -17.11 2.72
C GLY A 233 -15.52 -17.20 1.25
N THR A 234 -15.97 -18.39 0.84
CA THR A 234 -16.67 -18.60 -0.44
C THR A 234 -17.82 -19.56 -0.23
N THR A 235 -18.95 -19.30 -0.89
CA THR A 235 -20.11 -20.20 -0.94
C THR A 235 -20.43 -20.61 -2.38
N ILE A 236 -21.18 -21.70 -2.54
CA ILE A 236 -21.68 -22.19 -3.82
C ILE A 236 -23.18 -21.97 -3.85
N LEU A 237 -23.65 -21.29 -4.89
CA LEU A 237 -25.07 -21.08 -5.14
C LEU A 237 -25.74 -22.34 -5.73
N PRO A 238 -27.09 -22.44 -5.70
CA PRO A 238 -27.81 -23.55 -6.32
C PRO A 238 -27.51 -23.75 -7.83
N ASP A 239 -27.11 -22.71 -8.54
CA ASP A 239 -26.71 -22.77 -9.96
C ASP A 239 -25.23 -23.18 -10.17
N GLY A 240 -24.52 -23.55 -9.11
CA GLY A 240 -23.12 -23.96 -9.12
C GLY A 240 -22.12 -22.80 -9.12
N LYS A 241 -22.56 -21.54 -9.19
CA LYS A 241 -21.65 -20.38 -9.15
C LYS A 241 -21.04 -20.21 -7.76
N ARG A 242 -19.75 -19.90 -7.72
CA ARG A 242 -19.06 -19.52 -6.48
C ARG A 242 -19.21 -18.03 -6.24
N LYS A 243 -19.53 -17.65 -5.00
CA LYS A 243 -19.55 -16.26 -4.54
C LYS A 243 -18.66 -16.08 -3.32
N ILE A 244 -18.01 -14.93 -3.24
CA ILE A 244 -17.25 -14.52 -2.07
C ILE A 244 -18.20 -14.23 -0.91
N VAL A 245 -17.77 -14.57 0.30
CA VAL A 245 -18.47 -14.29 1.55
C VAL A 245 -17.48 -13.52 2.43
N CYS A 246 -17.79 -12.25 2.65
CA CYS A 246 -16.95 -11.29 3.34
C CYS A 246 -17.43 -11.14 4.81
N GLU A 247 -17.49 -9.92 5.34
CA GLU A 247 -17.99 -9.59 6.70
C GLU A 247 -17.26 -10.33 7.82
N ASP A 248 -16.02 -10.75 7.53
CA ASP A 248 -15.18 -11.58 8.39
C ASP A 248 -15.92 -12.84 8.92
N ILE A 249 -16.91 -13.35 8.17
CA ILE A 249 -17.75 -14.50 8.58
C ILE A 249 -16.90 -15.76 8.82
N ARG A 250 -15.83 -15.95 8.03
CA ARG A 250 -14.96 -17.14 8.11
C ARG A 250 -13.68 -16.88 8.89
N ASN A 251 -12.97 -15.80 8.57
CA ASN A 251 -11.74 -15.41 9.23
C ASN A 251 -11.74 -13.89 9.42
N ASP A 252 -11.09 -13.43 10.50
CA ASP A 252 -10.92 -12.01 10.77
C ASP A 252 -9.93 -11.35 9.80
N ASN A 253 -10.11 -10.06 9.52
CA ASN A 253 -9.22 -9.27 8.67
C ASN A 253 -9.12 -9.84 7.25
N GLY A 254 -10.27 -10.18 6.67
CA GLY A 254 -10.42 -10.37 5.23
C GLY A 254 -10.00 -9.10 4.48
N ARG A 255 -9.28 -9.27 3.37
CA ARG A 255 -8.80 -8.15 2.55
C ARG A 255 -9.04 -8.38 1.08
N CYS A 256 -9.25 -7.29 0.36
CA CYS A 256 -9.29 -7.24 -1.09
C CYS A 256 -8.22 -6.28 -1.62
N ILE A 257 -7.71 -6.58 -2.81
CA ILE A 257 -7.08 -5.60 -3.68
C ILE A 257 -8.14 -5.19 -4.70
N LYS A 258 -8.47 -3.91 -4.77
CA LYS A 258 -9.52 -3.40 -5.66
C LYS A 258 -9.09 -2.16 -6.44
N SER A 259 -9.74 -1.97 -7.58
CA SER A 259 -9.50 -0.84 -8.47
C SER A 259 -9.95 0.49 -7.86
N ARG A 260 -9.16 1.56 -8.02
CA ARG A 260 -9.62 2.94 -7.80
C ARG A 260 -10.63 3.41 -8.84
N GLY A 261 -10.86 2.66 -9.92
CA GLY A 261 -11.84 2.93 -10.96
C GLY A 261 -13.31 2.95 -10.50
N MET A 262 -13.58 2.60 -9.25
CA MET A 262 -14.88 2.83 -8.61
C MET A 262 -15.11 4.30 -8.20
N PHE A 263 -14.05 5.11 -8.17
CA PHE A 263 -14.09 6.53 -7.85
C PHE A 263 -13.76 7.40 -9.08
N ASN A 264 -14.18 8.66 -9.03
CA ASN A 264 -13.49 9.71 -9.78
C ASN A 264 -12.11 9.89 -9.13
N HIS A 265 -11.05 9.50 -9.82
CA HIS A 265 -9.71 9.42 -9.23
C HIS A 265 -8.63 10.01 -10.16
N ALA A 266 -7.47 10.30 -9.57
CA ALA A 266 -6.26 10.68 -10.29
C ALA A 266 -5.03 10.11 -9.56
N ASP A 267 -3.92 10.01 -10.26
CA ASP A 267 -2.67 9.43 -9.74
C ASP A 267 -1.82 10.44 -8.96
N PHE A 268 -2.07 11.72 -9.21
CA PHE A 268 -1.36 12.82 -8.60
C PHE A 268 -2.26 14.06 -8.50
N CYS A 269 -1.87 15.00 -7.66
CA CYS A 269 -2.51 16.31 -7.54
C CYS A 269 -1.49 17.34 -7.07
N GLU A 270 -1.93 18.58 -6.81
CA GLU A 270 -1.09 19.60 -6.21
C GLU A 270 -0.69 19.29 -4.75
N ARG A 271 0.18 20.09 -4.15
CA ARG A 271 0.47 19.99 -2.71
C ARG A 271 -0.81 20.27 -1.88
N PRO A 272 -1.07 19.52 -0.79
CA PRO A 272 -2.27 19.75 0.02
C PRO A 272 -2.26 21.12 0.67
N GLY A 273 -3.38 21.85 0.53
CA GLY A 273 -3.60 23.13 1.21
C GLY A 273 -4.21 22.97 2.61
N LYS A 274 -4.62 21.75 2.98
CA LYS A 274 -5.15 21.42 4.30
C LYS A 274 -4.70 20.03 4.73
N VAL A 275 -4.42 19.91 6.02
CA VAL A 275 -4.15 18.65 6.69
C VAL A 275 -5.22 18.46 7.77
N ILE A 276 -5.85 17.28 7.78
CA ILE A 276 -6.84 16.87 8.78
C ILE A 276 -6.24 15.71 9.57
N TRP A 277 -6.19 15.85 10.89
CA TRP A 277 -5.81 14.76 11.80
C TRP A 277 -7.08 14.20 12.44
N LEU A 278 -7.35 12.91 12.18
CA LEU A 278 -8.46 12.18 12.76
C LEU A 278 -8.00 11.48 14.04
N GLN A 279 -8.72 11.75 15.12
CA GLN A 279 -8.54 11.11 16.41
C GLN A 279 -9.89 10.57 16.89
N LYS A 280 -9.88 9.45 17.60
CA LYS A 280 -11.02 8.99 18.39
C LYS A 280 -10.84 9.51 19.81
N ASP A 281 -11.45 10.66 20.07
CA ASP A 281 -11.39 11.33 21.37
C ASP A 281 -12.76 11.95 21.69
N THR A 282 -13.27 11.71 22.90
CA THR A 282 -14.56 12.23 23.35
C THR A 282 -14.46 13.55 24.12
N SER A 283 -13.24 14.01 24.42
CA SER A 283 -12.97 15.22 25.20
C SER A 283 -12.75 16.47 24.35
N LEU A 284 -12.35 16.30 23.08
CA LEU A 284 -12.15 17.41 22.13
C LEU A 284 -13.45 17.71 21.36
N PRO A 285 -13.67 18.97 20.91
CA PRO A 285 -14.82 19.28 20.07
C PRO A 285 -14.67 18.60 18.69
N PRO A 286 -15.78 18.41 17.95
CA PRO A 286 -15.78 17.61 16.71
C PRO A 286 -14.79 18.09 15.63
N ILE A 287 -14.50 19.40 15.60
CA ILE A 287 -13.51 19.99 14.69
C ILE A 287 -12.71 21.05 15.47
N CYS A 288 -11.39 20.91 15.46
CA CYS A 288 -10.44 21.92 15.94
C CYS A 288 -9.58 22.43 14.79
N LYS A 289 -9.34 23.74 14.75
CA LYS A 289 -8.32 24.33 13.87
C LYS A 289 -7.08 24.68 14.70
N ILE A 290 -5.94 24.12 14.31
CA ILE A 290 -4.64 24.49 14.88
C ILE A 290 -4.18 25.77 14.18
N ASN A 291 -4.03 26.87 14.94
CA ASN A 291 -3.64 28.17 14.40
C ASN A 291 -2.13 28.37 14.32
N SER A 292 -1.36 27.64 15.13
CA SER A 292 0.10 27.66 15.15
C SER A 292 0.62 26.31 15.64
N VAL A 293 1.72 25.85 15.06
CA VAL A 293 2.51 24.71 15.57
C VAL A 293 3.80 25.33 16.10
N SER A 294 4.05 25.16 17.41
CA SER A 294 5.26 25.63 18.09
C SER A 294 6.46 24.79 17.74
#